data_AF-A0A258LX56-F1
#
_entry.id   AF-A0A258LX56-F1
#
_cell.length_a   1.000
_cell.length_b   1.000
_cell.length_c   1.000
_cell.angle_alpha   90.00
_cell.angle_beta   90.00
_cell.angle_gamma   90.00
#
_symmetry.space_group_name_H-M   'P 1'
#
loop_
_entity.id
_entity.type
_entity.pdbx_description
1 polymer ?
#
loop_
_entity_poly.entity_id
_entity_poly.type
_entity_poly.pdbx_seq_one_letter_code
_entity_poly.pdbx_strand_id
1 'polypeptide(L)' 'LYRRVVFGTLEKDSLKDMMDLNRRELVIMAPLVVLTIFFGFYPAPILNMTATAVNAVVARTDTVAQAVKTAALLLSF' A
#
# COMPACT_ATOMS: atom_id res chain seq x y z
N LEU A 1 7.02 9.77 16.63
CA LEU A 1 5.86 10.67 16.75
C LEU A 1 4.74 10.05 17.59
N TYR A 2 4.28 8.84 17.24
CA TYR A 2 3.27 8.06 18.00
C TYR A 2 3.49 8.02 19.52
N ARG A 3 4.70 7.64 19.98
CA ARG A 3 5.03 7.56 21.41
C ARG A 3 4.84 8.88 22.19
N ARG A 4 5.12 10.02 21.55
CA ARG A 4 5.00 11.34 22.20
C ARG A 4 3.55 11.82 22.27
N VAL A 5 2.70 11.38 21.34
CA VAL A 5 1.29 11.78 21.24
C VAL A 5 0.41 10.90 22.13
N VAL A 6 0.65 9.58 22.15
CA VAL A 6 -0.16 8.62 22.93
C VAL A 6 0.28 8.53 24.39
N PHE A 7 1.57 8.67 24.69
CA PHE A 7 2.12 8.57 26.04
C PHE A 7 2.67 9.91 26.57
N GLY A 8 2.22 11.03 26.01
CA GLY A 8 2.53 12.35 26.52
C GLY A 8 1.85 12.60 27.87
N THR A 9 2.47 13.41 28.73
CA THR A 9 1.89 13.77 30.04
C THR A 9 0.62 14.62 29.85
N LEU A 10 -0.49 14.19 30.46
CA LEU A 10 -1.76 14.92 30.44
C LEU A 10 -1.69 16.12 31.40
N GLU A 11 -1.64 17.34 30.86
CA GLU A 11 -1.51 18.58 31.66
C GLU A 11 -2.83 19.09 32.28
N LYS A 12 -4.00 18.60 31.82
CA LYS A 12 -5.31 19.01 32.32
C LYS A 12 -6.15 17.80 32.72
N ASP A 13 -6.64 17.78 33.96
CA ASP A 13 -7.49 16.69 34.49
C ASP A 13 -8.82 16.53 33.74
N SER A 14 -9.32 17.60 33.11
CA SER A 14 -10.54 17.56 32.29
C SER A 14 -10.43 16.71 31.02
N LEU A 15 -9.21 16.37 30.58
CA LEU A 15 -8.96 15.59 29.37
C LEU A 15 -8.99 14.07 29.64
N LYS A 16 -8.98 13.64 30.91
CA LYS A 16 -8.97 12.21 31.28
C LYS A 16 -10.30 11.50 31.02
N ASP A 17 -11.41 12.24 31.10
CA ASP A 17 -12.77 11.70 30.91
C ASP A 17 -13.27 11.81 29.46
N MET A 18 -12.50 12.44 28.56
CA MET A 18 -12.84 12.49 27.14
C MET A 18 -12.49 11.15 26.50
N MET A 19 -13.51 10.39 26.13
CA MET A 19 -13.34 9.17 25.36
C MET A 19 -12.74 9.51 23.99
N ASP A 20 -11.53 9.01 23.70
CA ASP A 20 -10.78 9.31 22.47
C ASP A 20 -11.54 8.93 21.19
N LEU A 21 -12.35 7.86 21.25
CA LEU A 21 -13.05 7.32 20.10
C LEU A 21 -14.52 7.05 20.41
N ASN A 22 -15.41 7.68 19.63
CA ASN A 22 -16.83 7.36 19.67
C ASN A 22 -17.15 6.07 18.91
N ARG A 23 -18.24 5.37 19.27
CA ARG A 23 -18.69 4.14 18.58
C ARG A 23 -18.83 4.31 17.06
N ARG A 24 -19.25 5.49 16.59
CA ARG A 24 -19.35 5.81 15.16
C ARG A 24 -17.98 5.88 14.48
N GLU A 25 -16.99 6.46 15.14
CA GLU A 25 -15.62 6.58 14.62
C GLU A 25 -14.97 5.20 14.54
N LEU A 26 -15.19 4.36 15.56
CA LEU A 26 -14.73 2.97 15.55
C LEU A 26 -15.31 2.18 14.37
N VAL A 27 -16.60 2.37 14.05
CA VAL A 27 -17.26 1.69 12.92
C VAL A 27 -16.67 2.13 11.57
N ILE A 28 -16.22 3.37 11.44
CA ILE A 28 -15.57 3.87 10.21
C ILE A 28 -14.12 3.36 10.12
N MET A 29 -13.41 3.27 11.25
CA MET A 29 -12.02 2.81 11.29
C MET A 29 -11.90 1.28 11.19
N ALA A 30 -12.86 0.54 11.72
CA ALA A 30 -12.88 -0.93 11.70
C ALA A 30 -12.69 -1.54 10.31
N PRO A 31 -13.43 -1.15 9.24
CA PRO A 31 -13.23 -1.73 7.92
C PRO A 31 -11.83 -1.44 7.35
N LEU A 32 -11.26 -0.27 7.63
CA LEU A 32 -9.89 0.05 7.18
C LEU A 32 -8.85 -0.87 7.84
N VAL A 33 -8.98 -1.11 9.14
CA VAL A 33 -8.10 -2.03 9.88
C VAL A 33 -8.28 -3.46 9.37
N VAL A 34 -9.52 -3.91 9.20
CA VAL A 34 -9.83 -5.25 8.69
C VAL A 34 -9.24 -5.46 7.30
N LEU A 35 -9.44 -4.51 6.37
CA LEU A 35 -8.86 -4.60 5.03
C LEU A 35 -7.34 -4.57 5.06
N THR A 36 -6.73 -3.76 5.95
CA THR A 36 -5.27 -3.70 6.10
C THR A 36 -4.70 -5.04 6.57
N ILE A 37 -5.33 -5.67 7.56
CA ILE A 37 -4.91 -7.00 8.05
C ILE A 37 -5.16 -8.06 6.99
N PHE A 38 -6.34 -8.04 6.35
CA PHE A 38 -6.73 -9.01 5.33
C PHE A 38 -5.77 -8.98 4.12
N PHE A 39 -5.52 -7.80 3.55
CA PHE A 39 -4.59 -7.66 2.43
C PHE A 39 -3.12 -7.80 2.84
N GLY A 40 -2.80 -7.54 4.12
CA GLY A 40 -1.47 -7.81 4.68
C GLY A 40 -1.15 -9.30 4.76
N PHE A 41 -2.13 -10.13 5.12
CA PHE A 41 -1.96 -11.59 5.16
C PHE A 41 -2.16 -12.24 3.78
N TYR A 42 -3.15 -11.78 3.01
CA TYR A 42 -3.50 -12.33 1.70
C TYR A 42 -3.51 -11.25 0.61
N PRO A 43 -2.35 -10.92 0.02
CA PRO A 43 -2.24 -9.88 -1.01
C PRO A 43 -2.70 -10.35 -2.40
N ALA A 44 -2.92 -11.65 -2.60
CA ALA A 44 -3.24 -12.25 -3.89
C ALA A 44 -4.43 -11.61 -4.63
N PRO A 45 -5.55 -11.19 -4.00
CA PRO A 45 -6.66 -10.55 -4.70
C PRO A 45 -6.25 -9.25 -5.40
N ILE A 46 -5.48 -8.40 -4.72
CA ILE A 46 -5.00 -7.14 -5.28
C ILE A 46 -3.98 -7.43 -6.40
N LEU A 47 -3.05 -8.37 -6.15
CA LEU A 47 -2.03 -8.74 -7.14
C LEU A 47 -2.67 -9.29 -8.42
N ASN A 48 -3.65 -10.19 -8.30
CA ASN A 48 -4.34 -10.79 -9.45
C ASN A 48 -5.12 -9.75 -10.26
N MET A 49 -5.75 -8.76 -9.61
CA MET A 49 -6.42 -7.66 -10.33
C MET A 49 -5.42 -6.81 -11.12
N THR A 50 -4.23 -6.57 -10.57
CA THR A 50 -3.19 -5.77 -11.25
C THR A 50 -2.36 -6.57 -12.27
N ALA A 51 -2.36 -7.91 -12.19
CA ALA A 51 -1.49 -8.78 -12.98
C ALA A 51 -1.62 -8.56 -14.49
N THR A 52 -2.84 -8.40 -15.01
CA THR A 52 -3.06 -8.15 -16.45
C THR A 52 -2.42 -6.85 -16.91
N ALA A 53 -2.57 -5.77 -16.13
CA ALA A 53 -1.99 -4.47 -16.44
C ALA A 53 -0.45 -4.52 -16.37
N VAL A 54 0.10 -5.16 -15.33
CA VAL A 54 1.55 -5.33 -15.17
C VAL A 54 2.13 -6.16 -16.31
N ASN A 55 1.51 -7.29 -16.67
CA ASN A 55 1.98 -8.15 -17.75
C ASN A 55 1.99 -7.43 -19.11
N ALA A 56 0.98 -6.59 -19.37
CA ALA A 56 0.94 -5.77 -20.58
C ALA A 56 2.09 -4.77 -20.64
N VAL A 57 2.51 -4.21 -19.50
CA VAL A 57 3.66 -3.30 -19.43
C VAL A 57 4.97 -4.07 -19.61
N VAL A 58 5.14 -5.20 -18.93
CA VAL A 58 6.35 -6.04 -19.03
C VAL A 58 6.56 -6.56 -20.45
N ALA A 59 5.51 -7.04 -21.11
CA ALA A 59 5.59 -7.51 -22.49
C ALA A 59 6.07 -6.42 -23.46
N ARG A 60 5.67 -5.15 -23.23
CA ARG A 60 6.14 -4.02 -24.04
C ARG A 60 7.60 -3.67 -23.77
N THR A 61 8.06 -3.78 -22.52
CA THR A 61 9.48 -3.52 -22.21
C THR A 61 10.37 -4.60 -22.79
N ASP A 62 9.92 -5.85 -22.78
CA ASP A 62 10.68 -6.98 -23.31
C ASP A 62 10.84 -6.89 -24.84
N THR A 63 9.78 -6.52 -25.58
CA THR A 63 9.86 -6.36 -27.05
C THR A 63 10.83 -5.25 -27.44
N VAL A 64 10.80 -4.11 -26.73
CA VAL A 64 11.75 -3.01 -26.93
C VAL A 64 13.19 -3.46 -26.61
N ALA A 65 13.39 -4.18 -25.51
CA ALA A 65 14.70 -4.69 -25.12
C ALA A 65 15.28 -5.65 -26.19
N GLN A 66 14.46 -6.55 -26.75
CA GLN A 66 14.89 -7.44 -27.84
C GLN A 66 15.18 -6.68 -29.14
N ALA A 67 14.38 -5.66 -29.47
CA ALA A 67 14.59 -4.83 -30.66
C ALA A 67 15.92 -4.05 -30.56
N VAL A 68 16.22 -3.47 -29.40
CA VAL A 68 17.50 -2.77 -29.14
C VAL A 68 18.68 -3.74 -29.22
N LYS A 69 18.56 -4.94 -28.62
CA LYS A 69 19.63 -5.95 -28.69
C LYS A 69 19.90 -6.40 -30.13
N THR A 70 18.84 -6.59 -30.93
CA THR A 70 18.96 -6.96 -32.35
C THR A 70 19.59 -5.83 -33.17
N ALA A 71 19.19 -4.58 -32.94
CA ALA A 71 19.78 -3.42 -33.60
C ALA A 71 21.27 -3.25 -33.24
N ALA A 72 21.64 -3.47 -31.98
CA ALA A 72 23.04 -3.41 -31.53
C ALA A 72 23.91 -4.49 -32.20
N LEU A 73 23.38 -5.70 -32.37
CA LEU A 73 24.08 -6.77 -33.10
C LEU A 73 24.26 -6.41 -34.58
N LEU A 74 23.22 -5.90 -35.25
CA LEU A 74 23.29 -5.52 -36.67
C LEU A 74 24.26 -4.36 -36.95
N LEU A 75 24.49 -3.47 -35.99
CA LEU A 75 25.46 -2.36 -36.10
C LEU A 75 26.90 -2.77 -35.75
N SER A 76 27.10 -3.99 -35.23
CA SER A 76 28.41 -4.51 -34.82
C SER A 76 29.13 -5.35 -35.89
N PHE A 77 28.55 -5.46 -37.10
CA PHE A 77 29.13 -6.11 -38.28
C PHE A 77 29.49 -5.10 -39.36
#